data_AF-A0A8H2JGL0-F1
#
_entry.id   AF-A0A8H2JGL0-F1
#
_cell.length_a   1.000
_cell.length_b   1.000
_cell.length_c   1.000
_cell.angle_alpha   90.00
_cell.angle_beta   90.00
_cell.angle_gamma   90.00
#
_symmetry.space_group_name_H-M   'P 1'
#
loop_
_entity.id
_entity.type
_entity.pdbx_description
1 polymer ?
#
loop_
_entity_poly.entity_id
_entity_poly.type
_entity_poly.pdbx_seq_one_letter_code
_entity_poly.pdbx_strand_id
1 'polypeptide(L)' 'MVDVIDQAPKGKTVSCPAVMVMTDGETQTINSLPTYQVNGAALYWAIRHYWLHPENRGELANGRAIERLRAQDFEVE' A
#
# COMPACT_ATOMS: atom_id res chain seq x y z
N MET A 1 1.47 -16.34 -4.17
CA MET A 1 0.42 -15.52 -3.54
C MET A 1 0.90 -14.08 -3.65
N VAL A 2 0.10 -13.19 -4.22
CA VAL A 2 0.47 -11.78 -4.42
C VAL A 2 -0.47 -10.98 -3.55
N ASP A 3 0.07 -10.35 -2.50
CA ASP A 3 -0.74 -9.67 -1.48
C ASP A 3 0.06 -8.51 -0.86
N VAL A 4 -0.64 -7.59 -0.19
CA VAL A 4 -0.04 -6.54 0.63
C VAL A 4 -0.54 -6.70 2.05
N ILE A 5 0.38 -6.89 2.99
CA ILE A 5 0.09 -7.09 4.41
C ILE A 5 0.68 -5.94 5.24
N ASP A 6 0.03 -5.63 6.36
CA ASP A 6 0.44 -4.58 7.31
C ASP A 6 1.37 -5.11 8.41
N GLN A 7 1.70 -6.40 8.38
CA GLN A 7 2.54 -7.04 9.39
C GLN A 7 4.00 -7.14 8.91
N ALA A 8 4.91 -6.50 9.64
CA ALA A 8 6.34 -6.63 9.40
C ALA A 8 6.84 -8.08 9.62
N PRO A 9 7.89 -8.53 8.89
CA PRO A 9 8.56 -9.79 9.16
C PRO A 9 9.05 -9.88 10.62
N LYS A 10 8.98 -11.08 11.22
CA LYS A 10 9.34 -11.33 12.62
C LYS A 10 10.70 -10.70 12.98
N GLY A 11 10.71 -9.85 14.01
CA GLY A 11 11.92 -9.21 14.54
C GLY A 11 12.15 -7.75 14.13
N LYS A 12 11.26 -7.15 13.32
CA LYS A 12 11.32 -5.71 12.98
C LYS A 12 10.09 -4.98 13.52
N THR A 13 10.30 -4.07 14.46
CA THR A 13 9.26 -3.11 14.89
C THR A 13 9.24 -1.97 13.88
N VAL A 14 8.28 -1.99 12.97
CA VAL A 14 8.05 -0.91 12.02
C VAL A 14 6.68 -0.31 12.31
N SER A 15 6.59 1.00 12.46
CA SER A 15 5.31 1.68 12.58
C SER A 15 4.63 1.73 11.21
N CYS A 16 3.46 1.11 11.09
CA CYS A 16 2.61 1.07 9.90
C CYS A 16 3.37 0.75 8.59
N PRO A 17 3.85 -0.49 8.39
CA PRO A 17 4.48 -0.91 7.15
C PRO A 17 3.44 -1.32 6.09
N ALA A 18 3.79 -1.20 4.81
CA ALA A 18 3.16 -1.97 3.74
C ALA A 18 4.17 -3.01 3.24
N VAL A 19 3.87 -4.29 3.41
CA VAL A 19 4.71 -5.40 2.97
C VAL A 19 4.07 -6.05 1.76
N MET A 20 4.71 -5.93 0.60
CA MET A 20 4.27 -6.54 -0.65
C MET A 20 4.90 -7.93 -0.78
N VAL A 21 4.08 -8.96 -0.96
CA VAL A 21 4.51 -10.33 -1.25
C VAL A 21 4.55 -10.52 -2.77
N MET A 22 5.74 -10.79 -3.29
CA MET A 22 6.01 -10.95 -4.71
C MET A 22 5.69 -12.39 -5.18
N THR A 23 5.58 -12.59 -6.49
CA THR A 23 5.25 -13.91 -7.08
C THR A 23 6.30 -15.00 -6.80
N ASP A 24 7.56 -14.59 -6.60
CA ASP A 24 8.69 -15.45 -6.24
C ASP A 24 8.79 -15.75 -4.73
N GLY A 25 7.90 -15.16 -3.93
CA GLY A 25 7.91 -15.28 -2.47
C GLY A 25 8.85 -14.29 -1.77
N GLU A 26 9.54 -13.41 -2.50
CA GLU A 26 10.25 -12.30 -1.90
C GLU A 26 9.27 -11.28 -1.31
N THR A 27 9.74 -10.49 -0.33
CA THR A 27 8.94 -9.45 0.31
C THR A 27 9.64 -8.11 0.16
N GLN A 28 8.89 -7.10 -0.28
CA GLN A 28 9.32 -5.71 -0.28
C GLN A 28 8.55 -4.95 0.78
N THR A 29 9.25 -4.15 1.58
CA THR A 29 8.62 -3.39 2.68
C THR A 29 8.79 -1.90 2.46
N ILE A 30 7.67 -1.19 2.44
CA ILE A 30 7.62 0.26 2.57
C ILE A 30 7.40 0.57 4.04
N ASN A 31 8.41 1.15 4.68
CA ASN A 31 8.36 1.52 6.09
C ASN A 31 7.80 2.94 6.26
N SER A 32 7.30 3.24 7.45
CA SER A 32 6.97 4.61 7.87
C SER A 32 5.91 5.28 6.99
N LEU A 33 4.84 4.58 6.60
CA LEU A 33 3.72 5.20 5.86
C LEU A 33 3.21 6.53 6.46
N PRO A 34 3.22 6.74 7.79
CA PRO A 34 2.85 8.02 8.39
C PRO A 34 3.73 9.21 7.99
N THR A 35 4.95 9.00 7.46
CA THR A 35 5.79 10.11 6.96
C THR A 35 5.32 10.62 5.60
N TYR A 36 4.55 9.81 4.86
CA TYR A 36 4.04 10.15 3.54
C TYR A 36 2.60 10.68 3.60
N GLN A 37 1.81 10.25 4.58
CA GLN A 37 0.41 10.64 4.73
C GLN A 37 0.01 10.59 6.22
N VAL A 38 -0.75 11.58 6.70
CA VAL A 38 -1.22 11.63 8.09
C VAL A 38 -2.04 10.37 8.43
N ASN A 39 -1.59 9.60 9.43
CA ASN A 39 -2.13 8.29 9.85
C ASN A 39 -1.67 7.09 8.98
N GLY A 40 -1.13 7.28 7.78
CA GLY A 40 -0.56 6.23 6.93
C GLY A 40 -1.54 5.18 6.39
N ALA A 41 -2.74 5.05 6.98
CA ALA A 41 -3.75 4.06 6.63
C ALA A 41 -4.26 4.23 5.19
N ALA A 42 -4.54 5.46 4.75
CA ALA A 42 -5.00 5.70 3.39
C ALA A 42 -3.93 5.32 2.35
N LEU A 43 -2.64 5.48 2.70
CA LEU A 43 -1.55 5.06 1.83
C LEU A 43 -1.40 3.53 1.78
N TYR A 44 -1.60 2.85 2.91
CA TYR A 44 -1.65 1.38 2.93
C TYR A 44 -2.74 0.85 1.99
N TRP A 45 -3.97 1.35 2.12
CA TRP A 45 -5.09 0.93 1.27
C TRP A 45 -4.88 1.30 -0.19
N ALA A 46 -4.28 2.46 -0.49
CA ALA A 46 -3.90 2.82 -1.85
C ALA A 46 -2.92 1.80 -2.46
N ILE A 47 -1.85 1.47 -1.73
CA ILE A 47 -0.85 0.49 -2.18
C ILE A 47 -1.53 -0.85 -2.45
N ARG A 48 -2.35 -1.33 -1.51
CA ARG A 48 -3.04 -2.61 -1.63
C ARG A 48 -4.03 -2.64 -2.80
N HIS A 49 -4.82 -1.60 -2.98
CA HIS A 49 -5.78 -1.49 -4.09
C HIS A 49 -5.09 -1.58 -5.45
N TYR A 50 -4.06 -0.77 -5.71
CA TYR A 50 -3.37 -0.82 -7.01
C TYR A 50 -2.50 -2.07 -7.20
N TRP A 51 -2.15 -2.74 -6.10
CA TRP A 51 -1.47 -4.03 -6.15
C TRP A 51 -2.42 -5.12 -6.66
N LEU A 52 -3.61 -5.22 -6.08
CA LEU A 52 -4.63 -6.23 -6.40
C LEU A 52 -5.46 -5.92 -7.65
N HIS A 53 -5.55 -4.65 -8.07
CA HIS A 53 -6.31 -4.20 -9.22
C HIS A 53 -5.40 -3.59 -10.32
N PRO A 54 -4.66 -4.42 -11.09
CA PRO A 54 -3.84 -3.95 -12.21
C PRO A 54 -4.57 -3.07 -13.21
N GLU A 55 -5.85 -3.33 -13.43
CA GLU A 55 -6.77 -2.57 -14.29
C GLU A 55 -6.87 -1.08 -13.90
N ASN A 56 -6.71 -0.76 -12.61
CA ASN A 56 -6.83 0.60 -12.09
C ASN A 56 -5.49 1.36 -12.09
N ARG A 57 -4.37 0.73 -12.47
CA ARG A 57 -3.03 1.36 -12.43
C ARG A 57 -2.87 2.54 -13.38
N GLY A 58 -3.75 2.68 -14.38
CA GLY A 58 -3.80 3.90 -15.21
C GLY A 58 -4.01 5.17 -14.38
N GLU A 59 -4.67 5.07 -13.22
CA GLU A 59 -4.89 6.19 -12.29
C GLU A 59 -3.59 6.70 -11.64
N LEU A 60 -2.56 5.86 -11.54
CA LEU A 60 -1.23 6.25 -11.03
C LEU A 60 -0.51 7.18 -12.01
N ALA A 61 -0.76 7.04 -13.32
CA ALA A 61 -0.09 7.81 -14.36
C ALA A 61 -0.80 9.14 -14.68
N ASN A 62 -2.09 9.27 -14.33
CA ASN A 62 -2.90 10.44 -14.68
C ASN A 62 -3.26 11.34 -13.49
N GLY A 63 -2.79 11.02 -12.29
CA GLY A 63 -2.99 11.83 -11.07
C GLY A 63 -4.26 11.51 -10.28
N ARG A 64 -5.22 10.73 -10.83
CA ARG A 64 -6.45 10.34 -10.11
C ARG A 64 -6.15 9.55 -8.83
N ALA A 65 -5.07 8.77 -8.82
CA ALA A 65 -4.64 8.07 -7.61
C ALA A 65 -4.29 9.01 -6.45
N ILE A 66 -3.73 10.18 -6.75
CA ILE A 66 -3.43 11.21 -5.75
C ILE A 66 -4.72 11.84 -5.23
N GLU A 67 -5.71 12.04 -6.09
CA GLU A 67 -7.02 12.57 -5.71
C GLU A 67 -7.74 11.60 -4.75
N ARG A 68 -7.79 10.30 -5.08
CA ARG A 68 -8.34 9.27 -4.19
C ARG A 68 -7.59 9.18 -2.86
N LEU A 69 -6.26 9.28 -2.88
CA LEU A 69 -5.45 9.30 -1.66
C LEU A 69 -5.76 10.50 -0.76
N ARG A 70 -5.94 11.69 -1.34
CA ARG A 70 -6.32 12.89 -0.59
C ARG A 70 -7.75 12.80 -0.04
N ALA A 71 -8.66 12.20 -0.80
CA ALA A 71 -10.02 11.94 -0.37
C ALA A 71 -10.13 10.77 0.63
N GLN A 72 -9.06 10.01 0.83
CA GLN A 72 -9.05 8.76 1.60
C GLN A 72 -10.08 7.74 1.08
N ASP A 73 -10.28 7.73 -0.25
CA ASP A 73 -11.30 6.96 -0.96
C ASP A 73 -10.76 5.60 -1.42
N PHE A 74 -10.39 4.78 -0.44
CA PHE A 74 -10.01 3.38 -0.62
C PHE A 74 -10.80 2.50 0.34
N GLU A 75 -11.43 1.48 -0.21
CA GLU A 75 -12.15 0.48 0.57
C GLU A 75 -11.17 -0.44 1.31
N VAL A 76 -11.65 -1.01 2.42
CA VAL A 76 -10.94 -2.05 3.17
C VAL A 76 -11.11 -3.34 2.39
N GLU A 77 -10.05 -3.76 1.70
CA GLU A 77 -10.01 -4.95 0.84
C GLU A 77 -9.23 -6.12 1.46
#